data_AF-A0A379TKR4-F1
#
_entry.id   AF-A0A379TKR4-F1
#
_cell.length_a   1.000
_cell.length_b   1.000
_cell.length_c   1.000
_cell.angle_alpha   90.00
_cell.angle_beta   90.00
_cell.angle_gamma   90.00
#
_symmetry.space_group_name_H-M   'P 1'
#
loop_
_entity.id
_entity.type
_entity.pdbx_description
1 polymer ?
#
loop_
_entity_poly.entity_id
_entity_poly.type
_entity_poly.pdbx_seq_one_letter_code
_entity_poly.pdbx_strand_id
1 'polypeptide(L)'
;MKALTARQQEVFDLIRDHISQTGMPPTRAEIAQRLGFRSPNAAEEHLKALARKGVLEIVSGASRGIRLLQEEEDGLPLVGRGRGG
;
A
#
# COMPACT_ATOMS: atom_id res chain seq x y z
N MET A 1 -1.92 -1.62 -17.76
CA MET A 1 -2.75 -2.13 -16.63
C MET A 1 -2.28 -3.49 -16.15
N LYS A 2 -1.48 -3.54 -15.07
CA LYS A 2 -1.18 -4.83 -14.40
C LYS A 2 -2.48 -5.37 -13.82
N ALA A 3 -2.93 -6.54 -14.30
CA ALA A 3 -4.14 -7.18 -13.82
C ALA A 3 -3.98 -7.59 -12.35
N LEU A 4 -4.45 -6.74 -11.43
CA LEU A 4 -4.62 -7.08 -10.03
C LEU A 4 -5.90 -7.92 -9.90
N THR A 5 -5.87 -8.94 -9.04
CA THR A 5 -7.12 -9.62 -8.68
C THR A 5 -7.99 -8.67 -7.87
N ALA A 6 -9.31 -8.91 -7.81
CA ALA A 6 -10.23 -8.08 -7.03
C ALA A 6 -9.71 -7.86 -5.59
N ARG A 7 -9.22 -8.92 -4.94
CA ARG A 7 -8.68 -8.84 -3.59
C ARG A 7 -7.37 -8.05 -3.48
N GLN A 8 -6.51 -8.16 -4.48
CA GLN A 8 -5.27 -7.37 -4.56
C GLN A 8 -5.57 -5.88 -4.78
N GLN A 9 -6.60 -5.59 -5.59
CA GLN A 9 -7.06 -4.23 -5.82
C GLN A 9 -7.64 -3.61 -4.56
N GLU A 10 -8.43 -4.35 -3.77
CA GLU A 10 -8.92 -3.88 -2.47
C GLU A 10 -7.77 -3.52 -1.50
N VAL A 11 -6.73 -4.36 -1.43
CA VAL A 11 -5.54 -4.09 -0.61
C VAL A 11 -4.83 -2.83 -1.09
N PHE A 12 -4.62 -2.70 -2.40
CA PHE A 12 -3.95 -1.56 -2.99
C PHE A 12 -4.73 -0.25 -2.76
N ASP A 13 -6.04 -0.29 -3.00
CA ASP A 13 -6.92 0.85 -2.82
C ASP A 13 -6.96 1.33 -1.36
N LEU A 14 -7.03 0.38 -0.42
CA LEU A 14 -6.98 0.68 1.00
C LEU A 14 -5.66 1.34 1.42
N ILE A 15 -4.53 0.88 0.89
CA ILE A 15 -3.22 1.50 1.18
C ILE A 15 -3.19 2.92 0.65
N ARG A 16 -3.64 3.13 -0.59
CA ARG A 16 -3.72 4.44 -1.24
C ARG A 16 -4.61 5.41 -0.45
N ASP A 17 -5.82 4.99 -0.13
CA ASP A 17 -6.80 5.75 0.65
C ASP A 17 -6.25 6.13 2.03
N HIS A 18 -5.59 5.19 2.70
CA HIS A 18 -5.02 5.42 4.03
C HIS A 18 -3.82 6.39 3.99
N ILE A 19 -2.95 6.29 2.97
CA ILE A 19 -1.86 7.26 2.74
C ILE A 19 -2.46 8.63 2.45
N SER A 20 -3.48 8.72 1.60
CA SER A 20 -4.11 9.99 1.24
C SER A 20 -4.77 10.67 2.45
N GLN A 21 -5.30 9.91 3.40
CA GLN A 21 -5.95 10.45 4.60
C GLN A 21 -4.98 10.78 5.74
N THR A 22 -4.00 9.90 5.99
CA THR A 22 -3.14 9.99 7.18
C THR A 22 -1.72 10.47 6.89
N GLY A 23 -1.33 10.50 5.62
CA GLY A 23 0.04 10.79 5.18
C GLY A 23 1.03 9.64 5.40
N MET A 24 0.58 8.48 5.88
CA MET A 24 1.42 7.30 6.12
C MET A 24 0.75 6.02 5.64
N PRO A 25 1.52 4.98 5.27
CA PRO A 25 0.95 3.69 4.87
C PRO A 25 0.43 2.91 6.09
N PRO A 26 -0.65 2.11 5.91
CA PRO A 26 -1.21 1.29 6.97
C PRO A 26 -0.28 0.12 7.30
N THR A 27 -0.42 -0.43 8.50
CA THR A 27 0.27 -1.66 8.89
C THR A 27 -0.42 -2.91 8.35
N ARG A 28 0.30 -4.04 8.30
CA ARG A 28 -0.26 -5.36 7.94
C ARG A 28 -1.48 -5.73 8.79
N ALA A 29 -1.48 -5.35 10.08
CA ALA A 29 -2.57 -5.59 11.00
C ALA A 29 -3.81 -4.73 10.68
N GLU A 30 -3.62 -3.47 10.29
CA GLU A 30 -4.72 -2.59 9.88
C GLU A 30 -5.37 -3.06 8.58
N ILE A 31 -4.55 -3.46 7.59
CA ILE A 31 -5.04 -4.04 6.34
C ILE A 31 -5.88 -5.29 6.64
N ALA A 32 -5.40 -6.16 7.54
CA ALA A 32 -6.14 -7.34 7.97
C ALA A 32 -7.47 -7.02 8.64
N GLN A 33 -7.49 -6.06 9.56
CA GLN A 33 -8.71 -5.66 10.25
C GLN A 33 -9.73 -5.03 9.30
N ARG A 34 -9.28 -4.14 8.41
CA ARG A 34 -10.18 -3.41 7.50
C ARG A 34 -10.78 -4.29 6.42
N LEU A 35 -9.99 -5.23 5.88
CA LEU A 35 -10.46 -6.17 4.86
C LEU A 35 -11.05 -7.45 5.44
N GLY A 36 -11.00 -7.66 6.76
CA GLY A 36 -11.50 -8.88 7.40
C GLY A 36 -10.66 -10.11 7.09
N PHE A 37 -9.34 -9.96 6.94
CA PHE A 37 -8.45 -11.12 6.83
C PHE A 37 -8.35 -11.86 8.16
N ARG A 38 -8.22 -13.19 8.09
CA ARG A 38 -8.08 -14.04 9.29
C ARG A 38 -6.83 -13.74 10.12
N SER A 39 -5.80 -13.13 9.52
CA SER A 39 -4.53 -12.82 10.19
C SER A 39 -3.71 -11.78 9.41
N PRO A 40 -2.80 -11.04 10.07
CA PRO A 40 -1.88 -10.10 9.41
C PRO A 40 -0.97 -10.77 8.37
N ASN A 41 -0.64 -12.06 8.54
CA ASN A 41 0.13 -12.82 7.55
C ASN A 41 -0.62 -12.96 6.21
N ALA A 42 -1.95 -13.09 6.24
CA ALA A 42 -2.73 -13.16 4.99
C ALA A 42 -2.66 -11.84 4.21
N ALA A 43 -2.69 -10.71 4.91
CA ALA A 43 -2.44 -9.40 4.29
C ALA A 43 -1.01 -9.32 3.72
N GLU A 44 -0.02 -9.83 4.44
CA GLU A 44 1.38 -9.86 3.98
C GLU A 44 1.55 -10.64 2.67
N GLU A 45 0.89 -11.79 2.51
CA GLU A 45 0.97 -12.57 1.27
C GLU A 45 0.43 -11.78 0.06
N HIS A 46 -0.68 -11.06 0.25
CA HIS A 46 -1.20 -10.15 -0.78
C HIS A 46 -0.26 -8.98 -1.06
N LEU A 47 0.33 -8.38 -0.03
CA LEU A 47 1.33 -7.33 -0.17
C LEU A 47 2.54 -7.82 -0.97
N LYS A 48 3.08 -9.01 -0.64
CA LYS A 48 4.20 -9.61 -1.39
C LYS A 48 3.82 -9.84 -2.84
N ALA A 49 2.62 -10.30 -3.13
CA ALA A 49 2.15 -10.49 -4.50
C ALA A 49 2.08 -9.16 -5.27
N LEU A 50 1.59 -8.09 -4.64
CA LEU A 50 1.59 -6.74 -5.19
C LEU A 50 3.02 -6.22 -5.41
N ALA A 51 3.93 -6.50 -4.47
CA ALA A 51 5.34 -6.14 -4.58
C ALA A 51 6.03 -6.85 -5.74
N ARG A 52 5.77 -8.16 -5.91
CA ARG A 52 6.27 -8.96 -7.04
C ARG A 52 5.72 -8.49 -8.38
N LYS A 53 4.50 -7.94 -8.38
CA LYS A 53 3.95 -7.27 -9.56
C LYS A 53 4.59 -5.91 -9.81
N GLY A 54 5.34 -5.34 -8.87
CA GLY A 54 5.96 -4.02 -8.99
C GLY A 54 4.91 -2.91 -9.04
N VAL A 55 3.83 -3.04 -8.28
CA VAL A 55 2.86 -1.95 -8.07
C VAL A 55 3.10 -1.23 -6.73
N LEU A 56 3.79 -1.89 -5.82
CA LEU A 56 4.25 -1.36 -4.54
C LEU A 56 5.60 -2.00 -4.16
N GLU A 57 6.22 -1.51 -3.10
CA GLU A 57 7.43 -2.04 -2.50
C GLU A 57 7.22 -2.23 -0.99
N ILE A 58 7.82 -3.30 -0.45
CA ILE A 58 7.82 -3.58 0.99
C ILE A 58 9.23 -3.35 1.52
N VAL A 59 9.38 -2.36 2.37
CA VAL A 59 10.62 -2.04 3.08
C VAL A 59 10.70 -2.88 4.35
N SER A 60 11.62 -3.84 4.35
CA SER A 60 11.94 -4.66 5.52
C SER A 60 12.50 -3.80 6.66
N GLY A 61 12.09 -4.07 7.89
CA GLY A 61 12.57 -3.34 9.08
C GLY A 61 11.66 -2.20 9.57
N ALA A 62 10.61 -1.85 8.83
CA ALA A 62 9.60 -0.90 9.28
C ALA A 62 8.21 -1.55 9.36
N SER A 63 7.50 -1.33 10.47
CA SER A 63 6.11 -1.78 10.65
C SER A 63 5.16 -1.16 9.60
N ARG A 64 5.52 0.02 9.10
CA ARG A 64 4.85 0.81 8.05
C ARG A 64 5.70 0.95 6.79
N GLY A 65 6.55 -0.05 6.50
CA GLY A 65 7.41 -0.03 5.32
C GLY A 65 6.67 -0.42 4.04
N ILE A 66 5.60 0.27 3.66
CA ILE A 66 4.89 0.01 2.40
C ILE A 66 4.94 1.27 1.54
N ARG A 67 5.44 1.16 0.31
CA ARG A 67 5.55 2.28 -0.62
C ARG A 67 4.82 1.94 -1.91
N LEU A 68 3.86 2.76 -2.32
CA LEU A 68 3.23 2.59 -3.63
C LEU A 68 4.20 3.02 -4.73
N LEU A 69 4.28 2.24 -5.80
CA LEU A 69 5.12 2.54 -6.97
C LEU A 69 4.27 2.93 -8.18
N GLN A 70 3.04 2.40 -8.27
CA GLN A 70 2.11 2.71 -9.35
C GLN A 70 1.25 3.94 -8.98
N GLU A 71 1.85 5.12 -8.97
CA GLU A 71 1.13 6.42 -8.87
C GLU A 71 1.01 7.13 -10.24
N GLU A 72 1.72 6.65 -11.27
CA GLU A 72 2.04 7.49 -12.44
C GLU A 72 1.02 7.45 -13.60
N GLU A 73 0.04 6.54 -13.65
CA GLU A 73 -0.90 6.50 -14.80
C GLU A 73 -2.16 7.38 -14.65
N ASP A 74 -2.43 8.00 -13.49
CA ASP A 74 -3.60 8.89 -13.30
C ASP A 74 -3.21 10.21 -12.60
N GLY A 75 -2.42 11.02 -13.30
CA GLY A 75 -2.71 12.46 -13.44
C GLY A 75 -2.67 13.41 -12.24
N LEU A 76 -1.92 13.19 -11.14
CA LEU A 76 -1.72 14.27 -10.14
C LEU A 76 -0.26 14.43 -9.65
N PRO A 77 0.28 15.67 -9.62
CA PRO A 77 1.67 15.93 -9.27
C PRO A 77 1.91 16.01 -7.75
N LEU A 78 3.10 15.53 -7.35
CA LEU A 78 3.96 16.13 -6.31
C LEU A 78 3.31 16.40 -4.94
N VAL A 79 3.34 15.43 -4.01
CA VAL A 79 3.35 15.77 -2.57
C VAL A 79 4.76 16.27 -2.21
N GLY A 80 4.94 17.58 -2.32
CA GLY A 80 6.11 18.27 -1.79
C GLY A 80 6.20 18.05 -0.29
N ARG A 81 7.26 17.38 0.18
CA ARG A 81 7.62 17.44 1.59
C ARG A 81 8.23 18.81 1.85
N GLY A 82 7.44 19.69 2.46
CA GLY A 82 7.91 20.96 3.02
C GLY A 82 9.03 20.75 4.04
N ARG A 83 9.92 21.76 4.06
CA ARG A 83 11.18 21.90 4.82
C ARG A 83 11.12 21.55 6.32
N GLY A 84 12.30 21.17 6.83
CA GLY A 84 12.80 21.62 8.12
C GLY A 84 14.32 21.80 8.01
N GLY A 85 14.77 23.05 7.90
CA GLY A 85 16.17 23.47 7.96
C GLY A 85 16.32 24.53 9.04
#